data_AF-A0A1X7K9L4-F1
#
_entry.id   AF-A0A1X7K9L4-F1
#
_cell.length_a   1.000
_cell.length_b   1.000
_cell.length_c   1.000
_cell.angle_alpha   90.00
_cell.angle_beta   90.00
_cell.angle_gamma   90.00
#
_symmetry.space_group_name_H-M   'P 1'
#
loop_
_entity.id
_entity.type
_entity.pdbx_description
1 polymer ?
#
loop_
_entity_poly.entity_id
_entity_poly.type
_entity_poly.pdbx_seq_one_letter_code
_entity_poly.pdbx_strand_id
1 'polypeptide(L)'
;MHSRHGFTLPEVCVALAVFLVGTTALLGGWNFFNREVADERMRLDEFYDVLETMESLVAARPDCADSLSVRLTRVPGSPHLAWAVVASEHYSLKRLVRCR
;
A
#
# COMPACT_ATOMS: atom_id res chain seq x y z
N MET A 1 -2.01 0.93 -62.15
CA MET A 1 -3.37 1.42 -61.84
C MET A 1 -3.51 1.53 -60.33
N HIS A 2 -3.41 2.75 -59.79
CA HIS A 2 -3.52 3.00 -58.36
C HIS A 2 -5.00 3.05 -57.96
N SER A 3 -5.49 1.99 -57.32
CA SER A 3 -6.80 2.01 -56.68
C SER A 3 -6.67 2.72 -55.34
N ARG A 4 -6.88 4.03 -55.30
CA ARG A 4 -7.06 4.78 -54.04
C ARG A 4 -8.54 4.74 -53.68
N HIS A 5 -8.97 3.70 -52.98
CA HIS A 5 -10.28 3.72 -52.31
C HIS A 5 -10.14 4.58 -51.05
N GLY A 6 -10.66 5.80 -51.10
CA GLY A 6 -10.80 6.65 -49.92
C GLY A 6 -11.93 6.13 -49.04
N PHE A 7 -11.80 6.33 -47.72
CA PHE A 7 -12.86 5.99 -46.77
C PHE A 7 -14.10 6.84 -47.03
N THR A 8 -15.28 6.24 -46.91
CA THR A 8 -16.53 6.96 -46.96
C THR A 8 -16.80 7.65 -45.62
N LEU A 9 -17.49 8.80 -45.64
CA LEU A 9 -17.85 9.55 -44.44
C LEU A 9 -18.55 8.69 -43.35
N PRO A 10 -19.51 7.79 -43.66
CA PRO A 10 -20.09 6.91 -42.64
C PRO A 10 -19.08 5.93 -42.01
N GLU A 11 -18.12 5.40 -42.76
CA GLU A 11 -17.09 4.51 -42.21
C GLU A 11 -16.19 5.26 -41.20
N VAL A 12 -15.81 6.50 -41.52
CA VAL A 12 -15.04 7.35 -40.61
C VAL A 12 -15.84 7.67 -39.35
N CYS A 13 -17.12 7.99 -39.47
CA CYS A 13 -18.00 8.25 -38.32
C CYS A 13 -18.14 7.03 -37.41
N VAL A 14 -18.31 5.83 -37.99
CA VAL A 14 -18.40 4.58 -37.21
C VAL A 14 -17.07 4.29 -36.52
N ALA A 15 -15.95 4.45 -37.21
CA ALA A 15 -14.63 4.23 -36.62
C ALA A 15 -14.36 5.19 -35.45
N LEU A 16 -14.71 6.47 -35.60
CA LEU A 16 -14.61 7.46 -34.53
C LEU A 16 -15.54 7.14 -33.35
N ALA A 17 -16.77 6.69 -33.61
CA ALA A 17 -17.70 6.30 -32.56
C ALA A 17 -17.16 5.11 -31.75
N VAL A 18 -16.66 4.07 -32.42
CA VAL A 18 -16.04 2.91 -31.77
C VAL A 18 -14.80 3.32 -30.98
N PHE A 19 -13.96 4.19 -31.56
CA PHE A 19 -12.77 4.69 -30.87
C PHE A 19 -13.13 5.49 -29.62
N LEU A 20 -14.11 6.40 -29.70
CA LEU A 20 -14.57 7.19 -28.56
C LEU A 20 -15.11 6.28 -27.45
N VAL A 21 -15.98 5.32 -27.77
CA VAL A 21 -16.51 4.37 -26.78
C VAL A 21 -15.40 3.50 -26.18
N GLY A 22 -14.44 3.05 -26.99
CA GLY A 22 -13.29 2.29 -26.50
C GLY A 22 -12.42 3.11 -25.54
N THR A 23 -12.11 4.36 -25.89
CA THR A 23 -11.28 5.23 -25.05
C THR A 23 -11.95 5.59 -23.72
N THR A 24 -13.26 5.82 -23.70
CA THR A 24 -13.98 6.12 -22.44
C THR A 24 -14.03 4.89 -21.53
N ALA A 25 -14.26 3.70 -22.09
CA ALA A 25 -14.23 2.45 -21.34
C ALA A 25 -12.84 2.18 -20.74
N LEU A 26 -11.78 2.36 -21.54
CA LEU A 26 -10.39 2.20 -21.08
C LEU A 26 -10.02 3.22 -20.02
N LEU A 27 -10.41 4.49 -20.17
CA LEU A 27 -10.16 5.52 -19.17
C LEU A 27 -10.86 5.21 -17.85
N GLY A 28 -12.10 4.73 -17.90
CA GLY A 28 -12.84 4.27 -16.73
C GLY A 28 -12.13 3.11 -16.02
N GLY A 29 -11.72 2.08 -16.77
CA GLY A 29 -10.96 0.96 -16.23
C GLY A 29 -9.61 1.37 -15.64
N TRP A 30 -8.90 2.28 -16.30
CA TRP A 30 -7.62 2.82 -15.84
C TRP A 30 -7.75 3.58 -14.51
N ASN A 31 -8.79 4.42 -14.38
CA ASN A 31 -9.06 5.15 -13.15
C ASN A 31 -9.41 4.22 -12.00
N PHE A 32 -10.21 3.18 -12.25
CA PHE A 32 -10.52 2.16 -11.25
C PHE A 32 -9.25 1.44 -10.78
N PHE A 33 -8.43 0.98 -11.72
CA PHE A 33 -7.18 0.30 -11.41
C PHE A 33 -6.22 1.19 -10.61
N ASN A 34 -6.04 2.45 -10.99
CA ASN A 34 -5.18 3.38 -10.25
C ASN A 34 -5.69 3.63 -8.83
N ARG A 35 -7.01 3.66 -8.63
CA ARG A 35 -7.60 3.81 -7.31
C ARG A 35 -7.28 2.60 -6.44
N GLU A 36 -7.45 1.39 -6.97
CA GLU A 36 -7.14 0.17 -6.24
C GLU A 36 -5.65 0.06 -5.88
N VAL A 37 -4.78 0.40 -6.84
CA VAL A 37 -3.33 0.44 -6.61
C VAL A 37 -2.94 1.49 -5.58
N ALA A 38 -3.63 2.65 -5.55
CA ALA A 38 -3.37 3.67 -4.55
C ALA A 38 -3.79 3.21 -3.14
N ASP A 39 -4.91 2.49 -3.03
CA ASP A 39 -5.38 1.94 -1.76
C ASP A 39 -4.43 0.86 -1.21
N GLU A 40 -4.01 -0.09 -2.07
CA GLU A 40 -3.03 -1.11 -1.69
C GLU A 40 -1.67 -0.51 -1.31
N ARG A 41 -1.24 0.56 -1.99
CA ARG A 41 -0.02 1.29 -1.60
C ARG A 41 -0.14 1.94 -0.23
N MET A 42 -1.25 2.62 0.04
CA MET A 42 -1.49 3.24 1.35
C MET A 42 -1.48 2.18 2.46
N ARG A 43 -2.08 1.01 2.19
CA ARG A 43 -2.10 -0.13 3.10
C ARG A 43 -0.71 -0.72 3.34
N LEU A 44 0.11 -0.80 2.29
CA LEU A 44 1.50 -1.23 2.40
C LEU A 44 2.35 -0.23 3.18
N ASP A 45 2.19 1.07 2.94
CA ASP A 45 2.92 2.12 3.67
C ASP A 45 2.62 2.05 5.18
N GLU A 46 1.35 1.85 5.56
CA GLU A 46 0.98 1.65 6.97
C GLU A 46 1.65 0.40 7.56
N PHE A 47 1.68 -0.70 6.81
CA PHE A 47 2.36 -1.92 7.25
C PHE A 47 3.87 -1.74 7.40
N TYR A 48 4.51 -1.04 6.45
CA TYR A 48 5.94 -0.76 6.47
C TYR A 48 6.33 0.15 7.64
N ASP A 49 5.50 1.15 7.99
CA ASP A 49 5.74 2.02 9.14
C ASP A 49 5.76 1.23 10.47
N VAL A 50 4.80 0.31 10.65
CA VAL A 50 4.77 -0.59 11.82
C VAL A 50 6.01 -1.50 11.84
N LEU A 51 6.44 -1.99 10.69
CA LEU A 51 7.61 -2.86 10.56
C LEU A 51 8.92 -2.12 10.85
N GLU A 52 9.10 -0.92 10.29
CA GLU A 52 10.25 -0.05 10.52
C GLU A 52 10.35 0.32 12.00
N THR A 53 9.23 0.69 12.62
CA THR A 53 9.16 0.96 14.06
C THR A 53 9.60 -0.26 14.86
N MET A 54 9.13 -1.46 14.51
CA MET A 54 9.55 -2.70 15.18
C MET A 54 11.04 -3.01 14.97
N GLU A 55 11.59 -2.78 13.77
CA GLU A 55 13.01 -2.97 13.50
C GLU A 55 13.89 -1.99 14.28
N SER A 56 13.47 -0.74 14.41
CA SER A 56 14.17 0.26 15.22
C SER A 56 14.27 -0.15 16.69
N LEU A 57 13.22 -0.75 17.25
CA LEU A 57 13.24 -1.27 18.63
C LEU A 57 14.24 -2.42 18.80
N VAL A 58 14.38 -3.26 17.77
CA VAL A 58 15.37 -4.35 17.77
C VAL A 58 16.79 -3.79 17.66
N ALA A 59 17.00 -2.78 16.83
CA ALA A 59 18.32 -2.18 16.60
C ALA A 59 18.80 -1.34 17.79
N ALA A 60 17.95 -0.45 18.33
CA ALA A 60 18.33 0.56 19.32
C ALA A 60 18.21 0.11 20.79
N ARG A 61 17.50 -1.01 21.06
CA ARG A 61 17.13 -1.51 22.39
C ARG A 61 16.40 -0.45 23.25
N PRO A 62 15.07 -0.55 23.42
CA PRO A 62 14.31 0.44 24.18
C PRO A 62 14.56 0.35 25.69
N ASP A 63 14.27 1.43 26.41
CA ASP A 63 14.38 1.51 27.88
C ASP A 63 13.23 0.80 28.64
N CYS A 64 12.60 -0.22 28.03
CA CYS A 64 11.56 -1.03 28.67
C CYS A 64 10.38 -0.21 29.26
N ALA A 65 10.15 0.98 28.70
CA ALA A 65 9.09 1.92 29.07
C ALA A 65 8.16 2.14 27.88
N ASP A 66 6.87 2.27 28.16
CA ASP A 66 5.86 2.54 27.13
C ASP A 66 6.14 3.88 26.43
N SER A 67 5.86 3.92 25.13
CA SER A 67 5.86 5.15 24.34
C SER A 67 4.52 5.33 23.64
N LEU A 68 4.28 6.52 23.07
CA LEU A 68 3.00 6.87 22.43
C LEU A 68 2.52 5.85 21.38
N SER A 69 3.43 5.21 20.63
CA SER A 69 3.12 4.26 19.55
C SER A 69 3.52 2.81 19.85
N VAL A 70 4.22 2.56 20.97
CA VAL A 70 4.75 1.23 21.30
C VAL A 70 4.41 0.88 22.73
N ARG A 71 3.68 -0.22 22.90
CA ARG A 71 3.37 -0.81 24.20
C ARG A 71 4.39 -1.90 24.53
N LEU A 72 5.09 -1.76 25.65
CA LEU A 72 6.11 -2.69 26.11
C LEU A 72 5.68 -3.39 27.41
N THR A 73 5.42 -4.69 27.32
CA THR A 73 5.09 -5.51 28.50
C THR A 73 6.30 -6.34 28.92
N ARG A 74 6.86 -6.08 30.11
CA ARG A 74 8.00 -6.86 30.61
C ARG A 74 7.65 -8.34 30.79
N VAL A 75 8.62 -9.21 30.52
CA VAL A 75 8.48 -10.65 30.72
C VAL A 75 8.69 -10.98 32.20
N PRO A 76 7.75 -11.68 32.87
CA PRO A 76 7.95 -12.15 34.23
C PRO A 76 9.21 -13.00 34.34
N GLY A 77 10.11 -12.66 35.26
CA GLY A 77 11.35 -13.40 35.50
C GLY A 77 12.56 -13.01 34.64
N SER A 78 12.42 -12.07 33.69
CA SER A 78 13.56 -11.53 32.93
C SER A 78 13.49 -10.00 32.79
N PRO A 79 14.30 -9.24 33.56
CA PRO A 79 14.21 -7.77 33.55
C PRO A 79 14.70 -7.13 32.24
N HIS A 80 15.47 -7.86 31.43
CA HIS A 80 16.03 -7.37 30.17
C HIS A 80 15.17 -7.72 28.94
N LEU A 81 14.00 -8.33 29.11
CA LEU A 81 13.14 -8.73 27.99
C LEU A 81 11.74 -8.13 28.15
N ALA A 82 11.22 -7.59 27.06
CA ALA A 82 9.86 -7.10 26.97
C ALA A 82 9.20 -7.54 25.66
N TRP A 83 7.89 -7.73 25.71
CA TRP A 83 7.05 -7.83 24.53
C TRP A 83 6.75 -6.44 24.02
N ALA A 84 7.34 -6.06 22.89
CA ALA A 84 6.94 -4.87 22.16
C ALA A 84 5.72 -5.20 21.30
N VAL A 85 4.68 -4.39 21.44
CA VAL A 85 3.51 -4.38 20.55
C VAL A 85 3.49 -3.02 19.88
N VAL A 86 3.73 -3.02 18.57
CA VAL A 86 3.55 -1.84 17.70
C VAL A 86 2.22 -2.05 16.99
N ALA A 87 1.33 -1.07 17.10
CA ALA A 87 0.01 -1.15 16.50
C ALA A 87 -0.31 0.14 15.74
N SER A 88 -0.90 -0.03 14.57
CA SER A 88 -1.60 0.99 13.80
C SER A 88 -3.08 0.62 13.71
N GLU A 89 -3.92 1.41 13.03
CA GLU A 89 -5.35 1.16 12.89
C GLU A 89 -5.67 -0.23 12.36
N HIS A 90 -4.87 -0.76 11.41
CA HIS A 90 -5.15 -2.04 10.75
C HIS A 90 -4.12 -3.14 11.04
N TYR A 91 -2.97 -2.79 11.59
CA TYR A 91 -1.85 -3.72 11.76
C TYR A 91 -1.36 -3.74 13.20
N SER A 92 -1.05 -4.93 13.70
CA SER A 92 -0.35 -5.06 14.98
C SER A 92 0.75 -6.11 14.87
N LEU A 93 1.96 -5.72 15.25
CA LEU A 93 3.10 -6.61 15.34
C LEU A 93 3.51 -6.74 16.80
N LYS A 94 3.69 -7.98 17.23
CA LYS A 94 4.19 -8.32 18.57
C LYS A 94 5.49 -9.08 18.45
N ARG A 95 6.53 -8.59 19.11
CA ARG A 95 7.86 -9.22 19.12
C ARG A 95 8.50 -9.13 20.50
N LEU A 96 9.32 -10.13 20.81
CA LEU A 96 10.19 -10.09 21.97
C LEU A 96 11.41 -9.21 21.66
N VAL A 97 11.62 -8.17 22.45
CA VAL A 97 12.76 -7.24 22.33
C VAL A 97 13.58 -7.24 23.61
N ARG A 98 14.87 -6.94 23.45
CA ARG A 98 15.80 -6.81 24.58
C ARG A 98 15.88 -5.35 25.00
N CYS A 99 15.67 -5.10 26.28
CA CYS A 99 15.79 -3.77 26.85
C CYS A 99 17.23 -3.45 27.24
N ARG A 100 17.53 -2.16 27.31
CA ARG A 100 18.80 -1.66 27.82
C ARG A 100 18.91 -1.82 29.34
#